data_AF-A0A2M8K8A3-F1
#
_entry.id   AF-A0A2M8K8A3-F1
#
_cell.length_a   1.000
_cell.length_b   1.000
_cell.length_c   1.000
_cell.angle_alpha   90.00
_cell.angle_beta   90.00
_cell.angle_gamma   90.00
#
_symmetry.space_group_name_H-M   'P 1'
#
loop_
_entity.id
_entity.type
_entity.pdbx_description
1 polymer ?
#
loop_
_entity_poly.entity_id
_entity_poly.type
_entity_poly.pdbx_seq_one_letter_code
_entity_poly.pdbx_strand_id
1 'polypeptide(L)'
;MKNENKWAFDENSFAFNFFLQFIIYIICAVLTFLTGLIASILCGDFTHLGRAGAVITLLAISMAYRDFYMDLRNMSFEEVVKFLGKEKLFEIWASSFIHKKKDRLEKIKPGFNEKDALDFLDKMNSVDGFSKYGEDAFIKAWLKEMFDIWSKKLRGWEFKMLGFGTFLWAFSDLINNLLGW
;
A
#
# COMPACT_ATOMS: atom_id res chain seq x y z
N MET A 1 -23.33 1.82 -30.97
CA MET A 1 -22.49 2.81 -30.26
C MET A 1 -21.31 2.07 -29.66
N LYS A 2 -20.09 2.43 -30.08
CA LYS A 2 -18.84 1.79 -29.64
C LYS A 2 -18.65 2.02 -28.13
N ASN A 3 -18.30 0.96 -27.40
CA ASN A 3 -17.81 1.04 -26.02
C ASN A 3 -16.64 2.02 -25.95
N GLU A 4 -16.90 3.25 -25.52
CA GLU A 4 -15.85 4.17 -25.10
C GLU A 4 -15.09 3.52 -23.94
N ASN A 5 -13.76 3.60 -23.99
CA ASN A 5 -12.79 2.91 -23.14
C ASN A 5 -13.15 2.91 -21.64
N LYS A 6 -13.93 1.91 -21.20
CA LYS A 6 -14.28 1.67 -19.79
C LYS A 6 -13.07 1.31 -18.90
N TRP A 7 -11.89 1.20 -19.50
CA TRP A 7 -10.68 0.57 -18.93
C TRP A 7 -9.41 1.44 -19.08
N ALA A 8 -9.54 2.70 -19.48
CA ALA A 8 -8.42 3.62 -19.56
C ALA A 8 -7.99 4.08 -18.15
N PHE A 9 -6.67 4.26 -17.97
CA PHE A 9 -6.07 4.83 -16.77
C PHE A 9 -6.68 6.21 -16.46
N ASP A 10 -7.20 6.37 -15.25
CA ASP A 10 -7.77 7.63 -14.76
C ASP A 10 -6.92 8.20 -13.62
N GLU A 11 -6.14 9.24 -13.94
CA GLU A 11 -5.31 10.00 -12.99
C GLU A 11 -6.14 10.68 -11.89
N ASN A 12 -7.43 10.91 -12.13
CA ASN A 12 -8.34 11.46 -11.14
C ASN A 12 -9.08 10.38 -10.34
N SER A 13 -8.75 9.10 -10.55
CA SER A 13 -9.35 8.01 -9.79
C SER A 13 -9.09 8.21 -8.30
N PHE A 14 -10.14 7.98 -7.51
CA PHE A 14 -10.12 8.14 -6.07
C PHE A 14 -9.02 7.28 -5.41
N ALA A 15 -8.75 6.09 -5.97
CA ALA A 15 -7.67 5.20 -5.56
C ALA A 15 -6.26 5.78 -5.82
N PHE A 16 -6.03 6.45 -6.97
CA PHE A 16 -4.75 7.11 -7.27
C PHE A 16 -4.45 8.21 -6.29
N ASN A 17 -5.43 9.09 -6.07
CA ASN A 17 -5.31 10.19 -5.13
C ASN A 17 -5.02 9.70 -3.71
N PHE A 18 -5.61 8.58 -3.29
CA PHE A 18 -5.29 7.99 -2.00
C PHE A 18 -3.87 7.45 -1.91
N PHE A 19 -3.43 6.64 -2.89
CA PHE A 19 -2.09 6.06 -2.87
C PHE A 19 -1.00 7.16 -2.89
N LEU A 20 -1.22 8.20 -3.69
CA LEU A 20 -0.33 9.35 -3.75
C LEU A 20 -0.31 10.13 -2.43
N GLN A 21 -1.47 10.35 -1.81
CA GLN A 21 -1.54 10.93 -0.46
C GLN A 21 -0.85 10.07 0.59
N PHE A 22 -0.91 8.75 0.46
CA PHE A 22 -0.21 7.82 1.36
C PHE A 22 1.31 7.98 1.26
N ILE A 23 1.84 8.13 0.04
CA ILE A 23 3.27 8.40 -0.19
C ILE A 23 3.67 9.76 0.39
N ILE A 24 2.91 10.82 0.08
CA ILE A 24 3.16 12.17 0.60
C ILE A 24 3.22 12.14 2.13
N TYR A 25 2.29 11.41 2.74
CA TYR A 25 2.21 11.28 4.18
C TYR A 25 3.48 10.66 4.80
N ILE A 26 4.01 9.58 4.23
CA ILE A 26 5.29 8.99 4.67
C ILE A 26 6.41 10.02 4.56
N ILE A 27 6.48 10.75 3.45
CA ILE A 27 7.50 11.78 3.22
C ILE A 27 7.38 12.88 4.29
N CYS A 28 6.17 13.36 4.58
CA CYS A 28 5.94 14.37 5.61
C CYS A 28 6.42 13.89 6.99
N ALA A 29 6.09 12.66 7.40
CA ALA A 29 6.53 12.13 8.68
C ALA A 29 8.07 12.04 8.80
N VAL A 30 8.75 11.61 7.73
CA VAL A 30 10.22 11.57 7.68
C VAL A 30 10.83 12.97 7.77
N LEU A 31 10.28 13.94 7.03
CA LEU A 31 10.74 15.33 7.10
C LEU A 31 10.53 15.94 8.48
N THR A 32 9.37 15.71 9.11
CA THR A 32 9.09 16.13 10.48
C THR A 32 10.08 15.53 11.47
N PHE A 33 10.42 14.25 11.32
CA PHE A 33 11.44 13.62 12.17
C PHE A 33 12.82 14.26 12.00
N LEU A 34 13.28 14.43 10.75
CA LEU A 34 14.59 15.01 10.46
C LEU A 34 14.70 16.45 10.96
N THR A 35 13.67 17.27 10.73
CA THR A 35 13.64 18.66 11.22
C THR A 35 13.65 18.73 12.75
N GLY A 36 12.88 17.89 13.43
CA GLY A 36 12.90 17.79 14.90
C GLY A 36 14.26 17.37 15.44
N LEU A 37 14.93 16.41 14.78
CA LEU A 37 16.26 15.94 15.15
C LEU A 37 17.33 17.01 14.96
N ILE A 38 17.33 17.69 13.81
CA ILE A 38 18.27 18.80 13.52
C ILE A 38 18.07 19.94 14.52
N ALA A 39 16.82 20.34 14.78
CA ALA A 39 16.52 21.39 15.75
C ALA A 39 16.99 21.03 17.16
N SER A 40 16.82 19.76 17.56
CA SER A 40 17.26 19.29 18.88
C SER A 40 18.78 19.37 19.05
N ILE A 41 19.53 19.02 18.01
CA ILE A 41 20.99 19.08 18.02
C ILE A 41 21.49 20.53 18.05
N LEU A 42 20.88 21.41 17.25
CA LEU A 42 21.29 22.82 17.15
C LEU A 42 20.98 23.62 18.41
N CYS A 43 19.85 23.33 19.06
CA CYS A 43 19.40 24.03 20.26
C CYS A 43 19.89 23.38 21.56
N GLY A 44 20.45 22.16 21.49
CA GLY A 44 20.81 21.40 22.68
C GLY A 44 19.60 21.03 23.53
N ASP A 45 18.45 20.74 22.91
CA ASP A 45 17.19 20.46 23.60
C ASP A 45 16.32 19.49 22.78
N PHE A 46 16.15 18.26 23.29
CA PHE A 46 15.32 17.21 22.70
C PHE A 46 13.81 17.44 22.84
N THR A 47 13.33 18.50 23.51
CA THR A 47 11.91 18.86 23.45
C THR A 47 11.44 19.13 22.02
N HIS A 48 12.34 19.59 21.14
CA HIS A 48 12.07 19.74 19.70
C HIS A 48 11.78 18.40 19.01
N LEU A 49 12.51 17.33 19.38
CA LEU A 49 12.23 15.98 18.92
C LEU A 49 10.91 15.45 19.51
N GLY A 50 10.59 15.78 20.75
CA GLY A 50 9.31 15.46 21.38
C GLY A 50 8.12 16.08 20.66
N ARG A 51 8.22 17.37 20.30
CA ARG A 51 7.21 18.08 19.50
C ARG A 51 7.07 17.47 18.10
N ALA A 52 8.18 17.09 17.46
CA ALA A 52 8.15 16.37 16.19
C ALA A 52 7.45 15.00 16.33
N GLY A 53 7.70 14.28 17.43
CA GLY A 53 7.00 13.04 17.79
C GLY A 53 5.49 13.23 17.91
N ALA A 54 5.03 14.31 18.55
CA ALA A 54 3.61 14.65 18.65
C ALA A 54 2.98 14.90 17.26
N VAL A 55 3.68 15.62 16.38
CA VAL A 55 3.22 15.85 15.00
C VAL A 55 3.14 14.55 14.20
N ILE A 56 4.15 13.68 14.31
CA ILE A 56 4.14 12.33 13.68
C ILE A 56 2.96 11.50 14.20
N THR A 57 2.62 11.63 15.47
CA THR A 57 1.47 10.94 16.08
C THR A 57 0.14 11.44 15.52
N LEU A 58 -0.03 12.77 15.40
CA LEU A 58 -1.23 13.38 14.81
C LEU A 58 -1.40 12.99 13.34
N LEU A 59 -0.29 12.97 12.61
CA LEU A 59 -0.23 12.44 11.26
C LEU A 59 -0.75 10.99 11.26
N ALA A 60 -0.28 10.12 12.16
CA ALA A 60 -0.64 8.70 12.15
C ALA A 60 -2.12 8.47 12.44
N ILE A 61 -2.69 9.23 13.38
CA ILE A 61 -4.12 9.20 13.69
C ILE A 61 -4.95 9.67 12.49
N SER A 62 -4.53 10.76 11.83
CA SER A 62 -5.24 11.31 10.67
C SER A 62 -5.28 10.32 9.51
N MET A 63 -4.20 9.58 9.30
CA MET A 63 -4.13 8.53 8.30
C MET A 63 -5.00 7.32 8.67
N ALA A 64 -4.92 6.83 9.90
CA ALA A 64 -5.76 5.72 10.36
C ALA A 64 -7.26 6.05 10.24
N TYR A 65 -7.66 7.29 10.54
CA TYR A 65 -9.03 7.77 10.34
C TYR A 65 -9.45 7.73 8.85
N ARG A 66 -8.52 8.09 7.96
CA ARG A 66 -8.77 8.09 6.51
C ARG A 66 -8.82 6.68 5.93
N ASP A 67 -7.96 5.76 6.38
CA ASP A 67 -7.99 4.34 6.00
C ASP A 67 -9.30 3.68 6.45
N PHE A 68 -9.77 3.98 7.67
CA PHE A 68 -11.07 3.53 8.15
C PHE A 68 -12.23 4.03 7.27
N TYR A 69 -12.16 5.28 6.81
CA TYR A 69 -13.19 5.86 5.94
C TYR A 69 -13.19 5.29 4.53
N MET A 70 -12.05 4.84 4.03
CA MET A 70 -11.91 4.38 2.65
C MET A 70 -12.05 2.88 2.47
N ASP A 71 -12.04 2.10 3.57
CA ASP A 71 -12.18 0.65 3.60
C ASP A 71 -11.65 0.02 2.30
N LEU A 72 -10.32 0.02 2.12
CA LEU A 72 -9.65 -0.53 0.93
C LEU A 72 -10.16 -1.92 0.53
N ARG A 73 -10.75 -2.65 1.49
CA ARG A 73 -11.39 -3.95 1.32
C ARG A 73 -12.71 -3.90 0.52
N ASN A 74 -13.37 -2.76 0.48
CA ASN A 74 -14.61 -2.47 -0.24
C ASN A 74 -14.38 -1.71 -1.55
N MET A 75 -13.15 -1.33 -1.88
CA MET A 75 -12.83 -0.70 -3.16
C MET A 75 -13.24 -1.64 -4.30
N SER A 76 -14.07 -1.14 -5.22
CA SER A 76 -14.67 -1.98 -6.24
C SER A 76 -13.64 -2.35 -7.32
N PHE A 77 -13.76 -3.53 -7.90
CA PHE A 77 -12.90 -3.98 -9.02
C PHE A 77 -12.83 -2.94 -10.15
N GLU A 78 -13.96 -2.30 -10.44
CA GLU A 78 -14.07 -1.29 -11.49
C GLU A 78 -13.25 -0.03 -11.18
N GLU A 79 -13.17 0.41 -9.93
CA GLU A 79 -12.31 1.52 -9.51
C GLU A 79 -10.83 1.16 -9.62
N VAL A 80 -10.48 -0.09 -9.29
CA VAL A 80 -9.10 -0.57 -9.34
C VAL A 80 -8.62 -0.75 -10.78
N VAL A 81 -9.48 -1.24 -11.69
CA VAL A 81 -9.11 -1.34 -13.10
C VAL A 81 -9.07 0.04 -13.76
N LYS A 82 -9.94 0.98 -13.40
CA LYS A 82 -9.80 2.39 -13.82
C LYS A 82 -8.48 3.01 -13.32
N PHE A 83 -8.02 2.60 -12.14
CA PHE A 83 -6.78 3.09 -11.54
C PHE A 83 -5.51 2.55 -12.19
N LEU A 84 -5.42 1.25 -12.49
CA LEU A 84 -4.18 0.63 -13.01
C LEU A 84 -4.19 0.40 -14.51
N GLY A 85 -5.37 0.31 -15.12
CA GLY A 85 -5.56 -0.28 -16.44
C GLY A 85 -5.54 -1.81 -16.36
N LYS A 86 -6.40 -2.47 -17.13
CA LYS A 86 -6.59 -3.94 -17.10
C LYS A 86 -5.28 -4.69 -17.41
N GLU A 87 -4.55 -4.24 -18.43
CA GLU A 87 -3.30 -4.86 -18.88
C GLU A 87 -2.20 -4.81 -17.80
N LYS A 88 -1.93 -3.64 -17.23
CA LYS A 88 -0.94 -3.53 -16.14
C LYS A 88 -1.33 -4.33 -14.92
N LEU A 89 -2.63 -4.42 -14.62
CA LEU A 89 -3.11 -5.19 -13.49
C LEU A 89 -2.84 -6.70 -13.68
N PHE A 90 -2.96 -7.18 -14.92
CA PHE A 90 -2.58 -8.54 -15.29
C PHE A 90 -1.07 -8.78 -15.28
N GLU A 91 -0.27 -7.83 -15.75
CA GLU A 91 1.19 -7.92 -15.67
C GLU A 91 1.66 -7.98 -14.20
N ILE A 92 1.12 -7.10 -13.34
CA ILE A 92 1.43 -7.09 -11.90
C ILE A 92 1.01 -8.41 -11.26
N TRP A 93 -0.17 -8.94 -11.63
CA TRP A 93 -0.60 -10.26 -11.18
C TRP A 93 0.37 -11.35 -11.64
N ALA A 94 0.74 -11.39 -12.92
CA ALA A 94 1.61 -12.41 -13.50
C ALA A 94 2.97 -12.44 -12.79
N SER A 95 3.57 -11.26 -12.62
CA SER A 95 4.85 -11.11 -11.92
C SER A 95 4.74 -11.53 -10.45
N SER A 96 3.69 -11.08 -9.75
CA SER A 96 3.44 -11.42 -8.35
C SER A 96 3.16 -12.90 -8.14
N PHE A 97 2.42 -13.53 -9.06
CA PHE A 97 2.04 -14.94 -9.01
C PHE A 97 3.27 -15.83 -9.15
N ILE A 98 4.14 -15.52 -10.12
CA ILE A 98 5.40 -16.23 -10.33
C ILE A 98 6.30 -16.08 -9.12
N HIS A 99 6.44 -14.87 -8.60
CA HIS A 99 7.26 -14.64 -7.41
C HIS A 99 6.74 -15.41 -6.19
N LYS A 100 5.42 -15.37 -5.91
CA LYS A 100 4.79 -16.03 -4.75
C LYS A 100 4.78 -17.56 -4.86
N LYS A 101 4.77 -18.11 -6.08
CA LYS A 101 4.63 -19.56 -6.32
C LYS A 101 5.83 -20.20 -7.01
N LYS A 102 6.96 -19.49 -7.12
CA LYS A 102 8.15 -19.91 -7.86
C LYS A 102 8.53 -21.37 -7.63
N ASP A 103 8.72 -21.78 -6.38
CA ASP A 103 9.13 -23.16 -6.04
C ASP A 103 8.12 -24.24 -6.44
N ARG A 104 6.83 -23.89 -6.52
CA ARG A 104 5.78 -24.80 -6.98
C ARG A 104 5.67 -24.79 -8.49
N LEU A 105 5.82 -23.63 -9.12
CA LEU A 105 5.78 -23.47 -10.58
C LEU A 105 6.98 -24.14 -11.23
N GLU A 106 8.18 -24.01 -10.67
CA GLU A 106 9.39 -24.70 -11.16
C GLU A 106 9.26 -26.23 -11.14
N LYS A 107 8.50 -26.79 -10.19
CA LYS A 107 8.19 -28.23 -10.13
C LYS A 107 7.19 -28.68 -11.19
N ILE A 108 6.30 -27.81 -11.63
CA ILE A 108 5.25 -28.10 -12.62
C ILE A 108 5.80 -27.88 -14.04
N LYS A 109 6.45 -26.74 -14.26
CA LYS A 109 7.08 -26.35 -15.51
C LYS A 109 8.37 -25.57 -15.21
N PRO A 110 9.55 -26.18 -15.43
CA PRO A 110 10.81 -25.47 -15.31
C PRO A 110 10.84 -24.25 -16.24
N GLY A 111 11.23 -23.09 -15.72
CA GLY A 111 11.28 -21.84 -16.49
C GLY A 111 9.93 -21.16 -16.75
N PHE A 112 8.90 -21.49 -15.97
CA PHE A 112 7.61 -20.79 -16.03
C PHE A 112 7.78 -19.27 -15.86
N ASN A 113 7.31 -18.50 -16.83
CA ASN A 113 7.53 -17.04 -16.92
C ASN A 113 6.22 -16.25 -17.01
N GLU A 114 6.32 -14.91 -17.03
CA GLU A 114 5.15 -14.01 -17.00
C GLU A 114 4.22 -14.21 -18.20
N LYS A 115 4.77 -14.53 -19.37
CA LYS A 115 3.96 -14.84 -20.56
C LYS A 115 3.15 -16.12 -20.35
N ASP A 116 3.73 -17.15 -19.73
CA ASP A 116 3.02 -18.38 -19.41
C ASP A 116 1.86 -18.16 -18.41
N ALA A 117 2.02 -17.21 -17.49
CA ALA A 117 0.98 -16.82 -16.55
C ALA A 117 -0.18 -16.09 -17.24
N LEU A 118 0.13 -15.17 -18.16
CA LEU A 118 -0.87 -14.47 -18.97
C LEU A 118 -1.61 -15.44 -19.91
N ASP A 119 -0.88 -16.33 -20.58
CA ASP A 119 -1.45 -17.41 -21.40
C ASP A 119 -2.40 -18.32 -20.59
N PHE A 120 -2.11 -18.53 -19.30
CA PHE A 120 -2.96 -19.29 -18.41
C PHE A 120 -4.27 -18.56 -18.10
N LEU A 121 -4.24 -17.24 -17.89
CA LEU A 121 -5.45 -16.43 -17.72
C LEU A 121 -6.34 -16.47 -18.98
N ASP A 122 -5.73 -16.33 -20.16
CA ASP A 122 -6.45 -16.38 -21.44
C ASP A 122 -7.11 -17.75 -21.66
N LYS A 123 -6.38 -18.83 -21.37
CA LYS A 123 -6.89 -20.22 -21.47
C LYS A 123 -7.95 -20.55 -20.42
N MET A 124 -8.04 -19.79 -19.34
CA MET A 124 -9.05 -19.99 -18.31
C MET A 124 -10.48 -19.71 -18.83
N ASN A 125 -10.61 -18.87 -19.87
CA ASN A 125 -11.88 -18.60 -20.56
C ASN A 125 -12.31 -19.71 -21.54
N SER A 126 -11.39 -20.57 -22.00
CA SER A 126 -11.65 -21.60 -23.01
C SER A 126 -11.93 -23.00 -22.44
N VAL A 127 -11.80 -23.18 -21.12
CA VAL A 127 -12.10 -24.45 -20.45
C VAL A 127 -13.56 -24.47 -19.97
N ASP A 128 -14.37 -25.30 -20.62
CA ASP A 128 -15.77 -25.57 -20.25
C ASP A 128 -15.84 -26.10 -18.80
N GLY A 129 -16.26 -25.23 -17.89
CA GLY A 129 -16.27 -25.46 -16.44
C GLY A 129 -15.86 -24.23 -15.64
N PHE A 130 -15.00 -23.37 -16.21
CA PHE A 130 -14.61 -22.07 -15.64
C PHE A 130 -15.46 -20.89 -16.12
N SER A 131 -16.38 -21.10 -17.07
CA SER A 131 -17.28 -20.07 -17.60
C SER A 131 -18.18 -19.40 -16.55
N LYS A 132 -18.37 -20.01 -15.37
CA LYS A 132 -19.05 -19.40 -14.21
C LYS A 132 -18.17 -18.46 -13.37
N TYR A 133 -16.85 -18.55 -13.50
CA TYR A 133 -15.84 -17.77 -12.77
C TYR A 133 -14.82 -17.19 -13.76
N GLY A 134 -15.30 -16.49 -14.80
CA GLY A 134 -14.45 -15.89 -15.83
C GLY A 134 -13.26 -15.10 -15.27
N GLU A 135 -12.25 -14.87 -16.09
CA GLU A 135 -10.99 -14.19 -15.76
C GLU A 135 -11.14 -13.00 -14.79
N ASP A 136 -12.13 -12.14 -15.02
CA ASP A 136 -12.43 -10.97 -14.19
C ASP A 136 -12.82 -11.35 -12.73
N ALA A 137 -13.53 -12.45 -12.53
CA ALA A 137 -13.93 -12.94 -11.21
C ALA A 137 -12.74 -13.49 -10.42
N PHE A 138 -11.83 -14.22 -11.09
CA PHE A 138 -10.60 -14.72 -10.48
C PHE A 138 -9.69 -13.58 -10.05
N ILE A 139 -9.50 -12.59 -10.93
CA ILE A 139 -8.66 -11.42 -10.66
C ILE A 139 -9.27 -10.57 -9.57
N LYS A 140 -10.59 -10.39 -9.57
CA LYS A 140 -11.32 -9.70 -8.50
C LYS A 140 -11.10 -10.38 -7.14
N ALA A 141 -11.12 -11.71 -7.09
CA ALA A 141 -10.83 -12.45 -5.87
C ALA A 141 -9.38 -12.27 -5.41
N TRP A 142 -8.42 -12.33 -6.34
CA TRP A 142 -7.01 -12.09 -6.03
C TRP A 142 -6.74 -10.65 -5.57
N LEU A 143 -7.30 -9.65 -6.24
CA LEU A 143 -7.18 -8.24 -5.86
C LEU A 143 -7.75 -8.03 -4.46
N LYS A 144 -8.89 -8.62 -4.15
CA LYS A 144 -9.48 -8.55 -2.80
C LYS A 144 -8.56 -9.15 -1.74
N GLU A 145 -7.92 -10.29 -2.01
CA GLU A 145 -6.91 -10.88 -1.11
C GLU A 145 -5.69 -9.96 -0.95
N MET A 146 -5.19 -9.39 -2.05
CA MET A 146 -4.05 -8.47 -2.03
C MET A 146 -4.34 -7.19 -1.27
N PHE A 147 -5.50 -6.56 -1.48
CA PHE A 147 -5.91 -5.38 -0.73
C PHE A 147 -6.11 -5.66 0.75
N ASP A 148 -6.62 -6.85 1.11
CA ASP A 148 -6.72 -7.24 2.53
C ASP A 148 -5.33 -7.39 3.17
N ILE A 149 -4.37 -7.99 2.45
CA ILE A 149 -2.97 -8.11 2.91
C ILE A 149 -2.33 -6.72 3.03
N TRP A 150 -2.52 -5.85 2.04
CA TRP A 150 -1.94 -4.51 2.03
C TRP A 150 -2.55 -3.65 3.13
N SER A 151 -3.87 -3.62 3.28
CA SER A 151 -4.54 -2.92 4.38
C SER A 151 -4.05 -3.40 5.75
N LYS A 152 -3.84 -4.71 5.94
CA LYS A 152 -3.25 -5.23 7.19
C LYS A 152 -1.83 -4.74 7.42
N LYS A 153 -0.99 -4.74 6.38
CA LYS A 153 0.38 -4.24 6.46
C LYS A 153 0.43 -2.73 6.71
N LEU A 154 -0.44 -1.96 6.05
CA LEU A 154 -0.60 -0.52 6.21
C LEU A 154 -0.99 -0.18 7.64
N ARG A 155 -2.03 -0.83 8.18
CA ARG A 155 -2.40 -0.70 9.60
C ARG A 155 -1.25 -1.05 10.54
N GLY A 156 -0.50 -2.12 10.26
CA GLY A 156 0.70 -2.46 11.03
C GLY A 156 1.77 -1.36 11.01
N TRP A 157 1.94 -0.69 9.88
CA TRP A 157 2.83 0.47 9.74
C TRP A 157 2.30 1.70 10.49
N GLU A 158 1.01 1.99 10.39
CA GLU A 158 0.35 3.08 11.12
C GLU A 158 0.52 2.91 12.62
N PHE A 159 0.27 1.72 13.17
CA PHE A 159 0.48 1.43 14.59
C PHE A 159 1.95 1.60 15.02
N LYS A 160 2.91 1.19 14.18
CA LYS A 160 4.34 1.41 14.46
C LYS A 160 4.69 2.89 14.48
N MET A 161 4.19 3.67 13.51
CA MET A 161 4.39 5.12 13.45
C MET A 161 3.75 5.83 14.64
N LEU A 162 2.54 5.43 15.03
CA LEU A 162 1.86 5.95 16.21
C LEU A 162 2.66 5.65 17.49
N GLY A 163 3.12 4.41 17.66
CA GLY A 163 3.94 4.02 18.80
C GLY A 163 5.28 4.79 18.83
N PHE A 164 5.93 4.92 17.68
CA PHE A 164 7.18 5.67 17.55
C PHE A 164 7.00 7.16 17.87
N GLY A 165 6.00 7.82 17.27
CA GLY A 165 5.70 9.22 17.54
C GLY A 165 5.35 9.47 19.01
N THR A 166 4.54 8.59 19.60
CA THR A 166 4.16 8.68 21.03
C THR A 166 5.37 8.48 21.93
N PHE A 167 6.26 7.54 21.60
CA PHE A 167 7.50 7.32 22.34
C PHE A 167 8.41 8.56 22.28
N LEU A 168 8.65 9.11 21.09
CA LEU A 168 9.43 10.34 20.94
C LEU A 168 8.83 11.50 21.75
N TRP A 169 7.51 11.63 21.73
CA TRP A 169 6.81 12.67 22.46
C TRP A 169 6.89 12.50 23.98
N ALA A 170 6.67 11.29 24.48
CA ALA A 170 6.62 11.02 25.92
C ALA A 170 8.00 10.97 26.58
N PHE A 171 9.05 10.58 25.84
CA PHE A 171 10.39 10.36 26.39
C PHE A 171 11.42 11.42 26.00
N SER A 172 11.03 12.48 25.29
CA SER A 172 11.95 13.59 24.96
C SER A 172 12.62 14.18 26.19
N ASP A 173 11.85 14.37 27.26
CA ASP A 173 12.34 14.97 28.50
C ASP A 173 13.27 14.02 29.26
N LEU A 174 13.05 12.70 29.15
CA LEU A 174 13.96 11.71 29.71
C LEU A 174 15.30 11.72 28.96
N ILE A 175 15.26 11.88 27.63
CA ILE A 175 16.47 11.95 26.78
C ILE A 175 17.28 13.20 27.12
N ASN A 176 16.63 14.35 27.32
CA ASN A 176 17.29 15.57 27.80
C ASN A 176 18.03 15.34 29.12
N ASN A 177 17.31 14.80 30.11
CA ASN A 177 17.90 14.51 31.42
C ASN A 177 19.07 13.52 31.35
N LEU A 178 19.03 12.53 30.46
CA LEU A 178 20.11 11.54 30.27
C LEU A 178 21.36 12.12 29.57
N LEU A 179 21.17 13.10 28.68
CA LEU A 179 22.25 13.75 27.95
C LEU A 179 22.84 14.96 28.68
N GLY A 180 22.24 15.35 29.81
CA GLY A 180 22.66 16.53 30.59
C GLY A 180 22.35 17.84 29.88
N TRP A 181 21.31 17.84 29.05
CA TRP A 181 20.79 18.98 28.30
C TRP A 181 19.56 19.55 28.98
#